data_AF-Q4W9G3-F1
#
_entry.id   AF-Q4W9G3-F1
#
_cell.length_a   1.000
_cell.length_b   1.000
_cell.length_c   1.000
_cell.angle_alpha   90.00
_cell.angle_beta   90.00
_cell.angle_gamma   90.00
#
_symmetry.space_group_name_H-M   'P 1'
#
loop_
_entity.id
_entity.type
_entity.pdbx_description
1 polymer ?
#
loop_
_entity_poly.entity_id
_entity_poly.type
_entity_poly.pdbx_seq_one_letter_code
_entity_poly.pdbx_strand_id
1 'polypeptide(L)'
;MLSNTITIVPSIETRVVEPLPQFDTSRRLSFPVSLPLDSLAGARKKAANEALVERIAEIIASYRISGPDDRYEVVYKPKLLDTLRYFVSKQEPVNMVVPAYPFKSPNRDEKVLGPDPDVGERMSLEHFNSMGARIQQIYPPGGYVTIVSDGCCYNDLLGVSDEEVFRYAEGLHRIVDRLGLKHIKFSDPFDLIEGRHNVPVTEEEYASRIGELKDYLFRSYHPDGYDFDEELSKDPNAALTYRGYIRFLMSDLALFFKERQMSKNAIKKHCSTVARSMIKRGKAFSALVARASPLHVRLSIHASDNTGKLSVALLPHKRYSTFPVTPWHNTPYLDTTSVSLSLSRKPTDGATPYRLCQDELGLHFLCADVPMYRVIETPDLPALAQQVQFQPLYPFGLRIKVPRGTPIGQFRLERVAELAKVHSPIIFEGLDPMEYTAAIADDFQRVAGGTMSLSILHEGVATTANTARHLGGSAAASYFLQISAATGDDAQPALLPFLAAAAALDDVRYRVLHHWQAGHAVVSDHRVALPVHLSPSSLRVLHGGV
;
A
#
# COMPACT_ATOMS: atom_id res chain seq x y z
N MET A 1 -8.35 4.12 8.20
CA MET A 1 -8.96 4.70 6.99
C MET A 1 -9.68 3.61 6.20
N LEU A 2 -10.95 3.81 5.89
CA LEU A 2 -11.82 2.89 5.15
C LEU A 2 -11.40 2.86 3.67
N SER A 3 -10.81 1.76 3.20
CA SER A 3 -10.66 1.46 1.77
C SER A 3 -11.86 0.64 1.31
N ASN A 4 -12.99 1.32 1.12
CA ASN A 4 -13.92 0.93 0.07
C ASN A 4 -13.64 1.93 -1.05
N THR A 5 -13.33 1.43 -2.25
CA THR A 5 -13.21 2.25 -3.46
C THR A 5 -14.46 3.12 -3.58
N ILE A 6 -14.36 4.41 -3.24
CA ILE A 6 -15.43 5.37 -3.48
C ILE A 6 -15.44 5.59 -4.99
N THR A 7 -16.32 4.87 -5.70
CA THR A 7 -16.67 5.26 -7.06
C THR A 7 -17.56 6.49 -6.95
N ILE A 8 -16.97 7.65 -7.21
CA ILE A 8 -17.71 8.92 -7.30
C ILE A 8 -18.52 8.85 -8.60
N VAL A 9 -19.80 8.47 -8.50
CA VAL A 9 -20.76 8.69 -9.59
C VAL A 9 -21.40 10.05 -9.33
N PRO A 10 -21.34 11.02 -10.26
CA PRO A 10 -22.04 12.28 -10.10
C PRO A 10 -23.55 12.01 -10.17
N SER A 11 -24.21 11.86 -9.01
CA SER A 11 -25.68 11.83 -9.00
C SER A 11 -26.18 13.28 -8.98
N ILE A 12 -26.62 13.76 -10.15
CA ILE A 12 -27.31 15.05 -10.26
C ILE A 12 -28.76 14.96 -9.72
N GLU A 13 -29.26 13.76 -9.42
CA GLU A 13 -30.60 13.61 -8.86
C GLU A 13 -30.58 13.55 -7.33
N THR A 14 -31.00 14.66 -6.72
CA THR A 14 -31.47 14.77 -5.35
C THR A 14 -32.65 13.81 -5.15
N ARG A 15 -32.37 12.56 -4.77
CA ARG A 15 -33.42 11.69 -4.24
C ARG A 15 -33.76 12.16 -2.83
N VAL A 16 -34.87 12.89 -2.71
CA VAL A 16 -35.58 13.08 -1.45
C VAL A 16 -35.93 11.67 -0.95
N VAL A 17 -35.19 11.19 0.03
CA VAL A 17 -35.54 9.96 0.74
C VAL A 17 -36.74 10.31 1.60
N GLU A 18 -37.94 9.97 1.13
CA GLU A 18 -39.14 10.05 1.96
C GLU A 18 -38.94 9.20 3.23
N PRO A 19 -39.38 9.69 4.40
CA PRO A 19 -39.24 8.98 5.66
C PRO A 19 -39.92 7.61 5.55
N LEU A 20 -39.19 6.57 5.98
CA LEU A 20 -39.72 5.20 6.07
C LEU A 20 -41.10 5.25 6.77
N PRO A 21 -42.17 4.73 6.14
CA PRO A 21 -43.48 4.71 6.77
C PRO A 21 -43.41 3.98 8.11
N GLN A 22 -44.15 4.49 9.09
CA GLN A 22 -44.24 3.90 10.44
C GLN A 22 -44.57 2.40 10.32
N PHE A 23 -43.76 1.58 11.00
CA PHE A 23 -44.00 0.15 11.11
C PHE A 23 -45.39 -0.08 11.70
N ASP A 24 -46.29 -0.68 10.92
CA ASP A 24 -47.59 -1.12 11.39
C ASP A 24 -47.39 -2.27 12.40
N THR A 25 -47.44 -1.92 13.68
CA THR A 25 -47.31 -2.87 14.80
C THR A 25 -48.53 -3.77 14.97
N SER A 26 -49.62 -3.56 14.22
CA SER A 26 -50.85 -4.36 14.32
C SER A 26 -50.73 -5.72 13.64
N ARG A 27 -49.82 -5.87 12.67
CA ARG A 27 -49.52 -7.17 12.05
C ARG A 27 -48.59 -7.99 12.95
N ARG A 28 -49.17 -8.58 14.00
CA ARG A 28 -48.58 -9.73 14.69
C ARG A 28 -48.50 -10.88 13.69
N LEU A 29 -47.39 -10.97 12.96
CA LEU A 29 -46.98 -12.21 12.33
C LEU A 29 -46.80 -13.22 13.46
N SER A 30 -47.74 -14.14 13.56
CA SER A 30 -47.65 -15.30 14.43
C SER A 30 -46.45 -16.14 14.00
N PHE A 31 -45.30 -15.91 14.63
CA PHE A 31 -44.17 -16.83 14.51
C PHE A 31 -44.55 -18.13 15.23
N PRO A 32 -44.52 -19.28 14.55
CA PRO A 32 -44.89 -20.54 15.16
C PRO A 32 -43.94 -20.89 16.31
N VAL A 33 -44.56 -21.15 17.46
CA VAL A 33 -44.17 -22.01 18.58
C VAL A 33 -42.69 -22.43 18.60
N SER A 34 -41.92 -21.67 19.39
CA SER A 34 -40.75 -22.09 20.18
C SER A 34 -39.88 -23.21 19.60
N LEU A 35 -38.91 -22.83 18.77
CA LEU A 35 -37.64 -23.58 18.75
C LEU A 35 -36.89 -23.28 20.07
N PRO A 36 -36.29 -24.29 20.74
CA PRO A 36 -35.60 -24.09 22.00
C PRO A 36 -34.57 -22.95 21.89
N LEU A 37 -34.54 -22.04 22.87
CA LEU A 37 -33.66 -20.85 22.88
C LEU A 37 -32.19 -21.19 22.58
N ASP A 38 -31.71 -22.34 23.04
CA ASP A 38 -30.35 -22.83 22.77
C ASP A 38 -30.09 -23.14 21.29
N SER A 39 -31.09 -23.68 20.58
CA SER A 39 -31.02 -23.93 19.14
C SER A 39 -30.96 -22.63 18.33
N LEU A 40 -31.70 -21.60 18.76
CA LEU A 40 -31.70 -20.29 18.13
C LEU A 40 -30.38 -19.55 18.37
N ALA A 41 -29.81 -19.63 19.58
CA ALA A 41 -28.51 -19.04 19.88
C ALA A 41 -27.39 -19.70 19.06
N GLY A 42 -27.37 -21.03 18.99
CA GLY A 42 -26.43 -21.78 18.14
C GLY A 42 -26.57 -21.45 16.66
N ALA A 43 -27.80 -21.40 16.14
CA ALA A 43 -28.07 -21.04 14.75
C ALA A 43 -27.64 -19.59 14.43
N ARG A 44 -27.91 -18.64 15.32
CA ARG A 44 -27.47 -17.24 15.19
C ARG A 44 -25.95 -17.12 15.19
N LYS A 45 -25.26 -17.83 16.09
CA LYS A 45 -23.80 -17.85 16.13
C LYS A 45 -23.20 -18.45 14.86
N LYS A 46 -23.77 -19.54 14.35
CA LYS A 46 -23.36 -20.15 13.09
C LYS A 46 -23.54 -19.20 11.91
N ALA A 47 -24.71 -18.54 11.80
CA ALA A 47 -24.98 -17.56 10.75
C ALA A 47 -24.02 -16.35 10.82
N ALA A 48 -23.72 -15.85 12.02
CA ALA A 48 -22.75 -14.78 12.21
C ALA A 48 -21.33 -15.18 11.79
N ASN A 49 -20.90 -16.41 12.11
CA ASN A 49 -19.61 -16.93 11.69
C ASN A 49 -19.51 -17.09 10.16
N GLU A 50 -20.54 -17.61 9.51
CA GLU A 50 -20.56 -17.71 8.05
C GLU A 50 -20.53 -16.33 7.38
N ALA A 51 -21.30 -15.36 7.89
CA ALA A 51 -21.24 -13.98 7.40
C ALA A 51 -19.86 -13.35 7.61
N LEU A 52 -19.18 -13.65 8.72
CA LEU A 52 -17.81 -13.21 8.97
C LEU A 52 -16.82 -13.84 7.97
N VAL A 53 -16.94 -15.15 7.72
CA VAL A 53 -16.11 -15.88 6.74
C VAL A 53 -16.24 -15.27 5.35
N GLU A 54 -17.47 -14.99 4.89
CA GLU A 54 -17.72 -14.34 3.59
C GLU A 54 -17.08 -12.95 3.53
N ARG A 55 -17.22 -12.13 4.59
CA ARG A 55 -16.60 -10.79 4.63
C ARG A 55 -15.07 -10.83 4.62
N ILE A 56 -14.46 -11.82 5.27
CA ILE A 56 -13.00 -12.03 5.19
C ILE A 56 -12.61 -12.43 3.77
N ALA A 57 -13.36 -13.33 3.13
CA ALA A 57 -13.13 -13.73 1.74
C ALA A 57 -13.23 -12.54 0.77
N GLU A 58 -14.19 -11.63 0.98
CA GLU A 58 -14.33 -10.39 0.21
C GLU A 58 -13.13 -9.46 0.37
N ILE A 59 -12.59 -9.31 1.59
CA ILE A 59 -11.36 -8.52 1.82
C ILE A 59 -10.21 -9.11 1.02
N ILE A 60 -9.96 -10.42 1.13
CA ILE A 60 -8.87 -11.09 0.41
C ILE A 60 -9.07 -10.97 -1.11
N ALA A 61 -10.30 -11.21 -1.59
CA ALA A 61 -10.66 -11.10 -3.00
C ALA A 61 -10.54 -9.68 -3.55
N SER A 62 -10.59 -8.64 -2.71
CA SER A 62 -10.38 -7.25 -3.16
C SER A 62 -8.97 -6.97 -3.68
N TYR A 63 -8.01 -7.86 -3.40
CA TYR A 63 -6.64 -7.81 -3.93
C TYR A 63 -6.46 -8.68 -5.18
N ARG A 64 -7.48 -9.45 -5.57
CA ARG A 64 -7.44 -10.42 -6.67
C ARG A 64 -7.15 -9.73 -8.00
N ILE A 65 -6.22 -10.29 -8.76
CA ILE A 65 -6.07 -10.00 -10.19
C ILE A 65 -7.08 -10.88 -10.93
N SER A 66 -8.01 -10.24 -11.65
CA SER A 66 -9.04 -10.91 -12.43
C SER A 66 -8.69 -10.83 -13.93
N GLY A 67 -8.40 -11.98 -14.53
CA GLY A 67 -8.18 -12.13 -15.98
C GLY A 67 -9.44 -12.61 -16.71
N PRO A 68 -9.41 -12.73 -18.05
CA PRO A 68 -10.55 -13.21 -18.83
C PRO A 68 -10.99 -14.64 -18.48
N ASP A 69 -10.06 -15.48 -18.01
CA ASP A 69 -10.31 -16.86 -17.60
C ASP A 69 -10.40 -17.01 -16.06
N ASP A 70 -10.74 -15.96 -15.32
CA ASP A 70 -10.83 -16.01 -13.85
C ASP A 70 -11.94 -16.96 -13.39
N ARG A 71 -11.56 -18.02 -12.68
CA ARG A 71 -12.46 -19.04 -12.12
C ARG A 71 -12.60 -18.93 -10.60
N TYR A 72 -12.26 -17.77 -10.02
CA TYR A 72 -12.34 -17.57 -8.58
C TYR A 72 -13.70 -17.95 -8.00
N GLU A 73 -14.80 -17.40 -8.52
CA GLU A 73 -16.14 -17.57 -7.92
C GLU A 73 -16.59 -19.03 -7.89
N VAL A 74 -16.27 -19.79 -8.94
CA VAL A 74 -16.74 -21.17 -9.12
C VAL A 74 -15.82 -22.19 -8.46
N VAL A 75 -14.51 -21.97 -8.48
CA VAL A 75 -13.52 -22.99 -8.09
C VAL A 75 -12.79 -22.65 -6.79
N TYR A 76 -12.28 -21.43 -6.66
CA TYR A 76 -11.37 -21.10 -5.55
C TYR A 76 -12.09 -20.51 -4.35
N LYS A 77 -13.14 -19.71 -4.55
CA LYS A 77 -13.94 -19.15 -3.46
C LYS A 77 -14.47 -20.26 -2.53
N PRO A 78 -15.05 -21.38 -3.00
CA PRO A 78 -15.47 -22.47 -2.10
C PRO A 78 -14.33 -23.01 -1.22
N LYS A 79 -13.14 -23.26 -1.82
CA LYS A 79 -11.95 -23.71 -1.09
C LYS A 79 -11.46 -22.68 -0.07
N LEU A 80 -11.49 -21.40 -0.45
CA LEU A 80 -11.13 -20.29 0.44
C LEU A 80 -12.08 -20.24 1.64
N LEU A 81 -13.39 -20.34 1.41
CA LEU A 81 -14.38 -20.34 2.49
C LEU A 81 -14.15 -21.50 3.46
N ASP A 82 -13.85 -22.70 2.97
CA ASP A 82 -13.53 -23.86 3.82
C ASP A 82 -12.29 -23.62 4.69
N THR A 83 -11.22 -23.09 4.09
CA THR A 83 -10.00 -22.69 4.83
C THR A 83 -10.29 -21.60 5.86
N LEU A 84 -11.12 -20.62 5.53
CA LEU A 84 -11.48 -19.54 6.46
C LEU A 84 -12.38 -20.02 7.60
N ARG A 85 -13.30 -20.96 7.34
CA ARG A 85 -14.11 -21.61 8.38
C ARG A 85 -13.22 -22.28 9.42
N TYR A 86 -12.13 -22.93 9.00
CA TYR A 86 -11.16 -23.50 9.92
C TYR A 86 -10.63 -22.44 10.90
N PHE A 87 -10.09 -21.32 10.41
CA PHE A 87 -9.54 -20.27 11.27
C PHE A 87 -10.59 -19.64 12.18
N VAL A 88 -11.74 -19.26 11.62
CA VAL A 88 -12.84 -18.62 12.37
C VAL A 88 -13.41 -19.56 13.44
N SER A 89 -13.55 -20.85 13.15
CA SER A 89 -14.06 -21.83 14.12
C SER A 89 -13.13 -22.00 15.33
N LYS A 90 -11.82 -21.83 15.13
CA LYS A 90 -10.80 -21.93 16.18
C LYS A 90 -10.43 -20.59 16.83
N GLN A 91 -10.96 -19.47 16.33
CA GLN A 91 -10.54 -18.12 16.72
C GLN A 91 -9.03 -17.90 16.54
N GLU A 92 -8.45 -18.51 15.51
CA GLU A 92 -7.04 -18.37 15.15
C GLU A 92 -6.85 -17.29 14.06
N PRO A 93 -5.70 -16.59 14.01
CA PRO A 93 -5.41 -15.65 12.94
C PRO A 93 -5.47 -16.28 11.55
N VAL A 94 -6.01 -15.55 10.57
CA VAL A 94 -6.01 -15.98 9.18
C VAL A 94 -4.59 -15.90 8.62
N ASN A 95 -3.96 -17.05 8.41
CA ASN A 95 -2.61 -17.09 7.87
C ASN A 95 -2.63 -17.24 6.34
N MET A 96 -1.96 -16.30 5.67
CA MET A 96 -1.79 -16.25 4.22
C MET A 96 -0.31 -16.40 3.91
N VAL A 97 0.01 -17.00 2.76
CA VAL A 97 1.39 -17.23 2.34
C VAL A 97 1.61 -16.86 0.88
N VAL A 98 2.69 -16.14 0.59
CA VAL A 98 3.03 -15.66 -0.74
C VAL A 98 4.54 -15.82 -1.02
N PRO A 99 4.93 -16.67 -1.98
CA PRO A 99 6.24 -16.63 -2.60
C PRO A 99 6.40 -15.34 -3.41
N ALA A 100 7.33 -14.48 -3.00
CA ALA A 100 7.55 -13.19 -3.63
C ALA A 100 8.82 -12.51 -3.10
N TYR A 101 9.14 -11.34 -3.67
CA TYR A 101 10.25 -10.47 -3.28
C TYR A 101 11.62 -11.19 -3.36
N PRO A 102 12.01 -11.69 -4.55
CA PRO A 102 13.26 -12.41 -4.70
C PRO A 102 14.49 -11.51 -4.53
N PHE A 103 14.53 -10.44 -5.33
CA PHE A 103 15.61 -9.45 -5.48
C PHE A 103 15.21 -8.47 -6.59
N LYS A 104 15.84 -7.28 -6.64
CA LYS A 104 15.69 -6.33 -7.76
C LYS A 104 16.27 -6.89 -9.06
N SER A 105 15.58 -6.65 -10.18
CA SER A 105 16.03 -6.95 -11.55
C SER A 105 17.49 -6.55 -11.80
N PRO A 106 18.31 -7.40 -12.45
CA PRO A 106 19.69 -7.04 -12.81
C PRO A 106 19.77 -5.92 -13.86
N ASN A 107 18.65 -5.56 -14.52
CA ASN A 107 18.61 -4.41 -15.42
C ASN A 107 18.48 -3.09 -14.64
N ARG A 108 19.61 -2.61 -14.13
CA ARG A 108 19.74 -1.35 -13.39
C ARG A 108 19.62 -0.11 -14.29
N ASP A 109 19.70 -0.25 -15.61
CA ASP A 109 19.62 0.89 -16.54
C ASP A 109 18.18 1.28 -16.80
N GLU A 110 17.29 0.31 -17.06
CA GLU A 110 15.94 0.57 -17.56
C GLU A 110 14.82 0.19 -16.58
N LYS A 111 15.05 -0.76 -15.66
CA LYS A 111 13.95 -1.34 -14.86
C LYS A 111 13.92 -0.85 -13.43
N VAL A 112 15.07 -0.80 -12.76
CA VAL A 112 15.14 -0.52 -11.32
C VAL A 112 16.19 0.53 -11.01
N LEU A 113 16.08 1.20 -9.86
CA LEU A 113 17.03 2.24 -9.43
C LEU A 113 18.36 1.67 -8.93
N GLY A 114 18.36 0.43 -8.47
CA GLY A 114 19.52 -0.22 -7.87
C GLY A 114 19.20 -1.65 -7.42
N PRO A 115 20.12 -2.29 -6.67
CA PRO A 115 19.92 -3.62 -6.06
C PRO A 115 18.99 -3.63 -4.86
N ASP A 116 18.92 -2.50 -4.14
CA ASP A 116 18.23 -2.43 -2.86
C ASP A 116 16.73 -2.15 -3.02
N PRO A 117 15.90 -2.49 -2.01
CA PRO A 117 14.52 -2.04 -1.94
C PRO A 117 14.41 -0.52 -2.06
N ASP A 118 13.36 -0.07 -2.73
CA ASP A 118 13.03 1.33 -2.93
C ASP A 118 11.58 1.62 -2.47
N VAL A 119 11.06 2.80 -2.76
CA VAL A 119 9.69 3.16 -2.33
C VAL A 119 8.63 2.20 -2.91
N GLY A 120 8.92 1.54 -4.03
CA GLY A 120 8.04 0.53 -4.61
C GLY A 120 7.83 -0.67 -3.68
N GLU A 121 8.90 -1.19 -3.07
CA GLU A 121 8.80 -2.25 -2.07
C GLU A 121 8.03 -1.79 -0.85
N ARG A 122 8.29 -0.57 -0.36
CA ARG A 122 7.56 0.00 0.78
C ARG A 122 6.05 0.02 0.54
N MET A 123 5.61 0.63 -0.57
CA MET A 123 4.18 0.72 -0.88
C MET A 123 3.52 -0.65 -1.02
N SER A 124 4.26 -1.60 -1.57
CA SER A 124 3.79 -2.97 -1.72
C SER A 124 3.63 -3.69 -0.38
N LEU A 125 4.58 -3.53 0.53
CA LEU A 125 4.51 -4.06 1.89
C LEU A 125 3.37 -3.42 2.71
N GLU A 126 3.17 -2.11 2.61
CA GLU A 126 2.02 -1.42 3.21
C GLU A 126 0.69 -1.94 2.64
N HIS A 127 0.65 -2.21 1.33
CA HIS A 127 -0.53 -2.80 0.68
C HIS A 127 -0.88 -4.16 1.24
N PHE A 128 0.09 -5.06 1.35
CA PHE A 128 -0.14 -6.38 1.95
C PHE A 128 -0.43 -6.31 3.45
N ASN A 129 0.24 -5.44 4.19
CA ASN A 129 -0.04 -5.23 5.61
C ASN A 129 -1.51 -4.79 5.81
N SER A 130 -2.02 -3.94 4.92
CA SER A 130 -3.41 -3.47 4.99
C SER A 130 -4.43 -4.59 4.81
N MET A 131 -4.08 -5.69 4.13
CA MET A 131 -4.95 -6.87 4.01
C MET A 131 -5.22 -7.49 5.39
N GLY A 132 -4.16 -7.78 6.15
CA GLY A 132 -4.27 -8.32 7.51
C GLY A 132 -4.92 -7.34 8.49
N ALA A 133 -4.60 -6.04 8.38
CA ALA A 133 -5.21 -4.99 9.20
C ALA A 133 -6.72 -4.87 8.97
N ARG A 134 -7.18 -4.95 7.71
CA ARG A 134 -8.61 -4.93 7.35
C ARG A 134 -9.34 -6.16 7.89
N ILE A 135 -8.71 -7.33 7.88
CA ILE A 135 -9.26 -8.53 8.53
C ILE A 135 -9.39 -8.29 10.04
N GLN A 136 -8.36 -7.73 10.69
CA GLN A 136 -8.37 -7.47 12.13
C GLN A 136 -9.51 -6.55 12.58
N GLN A 137 -9.90 -5.59 11.75
CA GLN A 137 -11.03 -4.69 12.05
C GLN A 137 -12.38 -5.41 12.21
N ILE A 138 -12.56 -6.57 11.58
CA ILE A 138 -13.82 -7.34 11.62
C ILE A 138 -13.67 -8.68 12.34
N TYR A 139 -12.44 -9.14 12.53
CA TYR A 139 -12.09 -10.42 13.13
C TYR A 139 -10.89 -10.21 14.08
N PRO A 140 -11.09 -10.17 15.41
CA PRO A 140 -10.05 -9.73 16.36
C PRO A 140 -8.69 -10.46 16.26
N PRO A 141 -8.61 -11.79 16.01
CA PRO A 141 -7.34 -12.47 15.77
C PRO A 141 -6.55 -11.95 14.55
N GLY A 142 -7.23 -11.28 13.62
CA GLY A 142 -6.64 -10.65 12.46
C GLY A 142 -6.17 -11.64 11.38
N GLY A 143 -5.29 -11.14 10.52
CA GLY A 143 -4.63 -11.95 9.51
C GLY A 143 -3.18 -11.55 9.32
N TYR A 144 -2.38 -12.49 8.82
CA TYR A 144 -0.96 -12.31 8.54
C TYR A 144 -0.64 -12.73 7.11
N VAL A 145 0.13 -11.92 6.40
CA VAL A 145 0.73 -12.29 5.12
C VAL A 145 2.18 -12.69 5.39
N THR A 146 2.47 -13.99 5.23
CA THR A 146 3.83 -14.52 5.31
C THR A 146 4.45 -14.48 3.92
N ILE A 147 5.43 -13.60 3.74
CA ILE A 147 6.25 -13.51 2.54
C ILE A 147 7.34 -14.58 2.65
N VAL A 148 7.35 -15.53 1.72
CA VAL A 148 8.44 -16.50 1.59
C VAL A 148 9.34 -16.00 0.47
N SER A 149 10.55 -15.53 0.81
CA SER A 149 11.49 -15.05 -0.21
C SER A 149 11.87 -16.18 -1.16
N ASP A 150 11.63 -15.99 -2.45
CA ASP A 150 11.95 -16.95 -3.51
C ASP A 150 13.24 -16.60 -4.27
N GLY A 151 14.05 -15.68 -3.73
CA GLY A 151 15.30 -15.22 -4.36
C GLY A 151 16.28 -16.35 -4.65
N CYS A 152 16.54 -17.22 -3.66
CA CYS A 152 17.44 -18.36 -3.83
C CYS A 152 16.93 -19.40 -4.84
N CYS A 153 15.67 -19.33 -5.26
CA CYS A 153 15.13 -20.20 -6.30
C CYS A 153 15.69 -19.83 -7.69
N TYR A 154 16.01 -18.55 -7.90
CA TYR A 154 16.19 -17.97 -9.24
C TYR A 154 17.47 -17.14 -9.43
N ASN A 155 18.13 -16.68 -8.37
CA ASN A 155 19.16 -15.65 -8.45
C ASN A 155 20.34 -16.02 -9.37
N ASP A 156 20.86 -17.24 -9.25
CA ASP A 156 21.93 -17.78 -10.09
C ASP A 156 21.53 -17.89 -11.57
N LEU A 157 20.25 -18.16 -11.86
CA LEU A 157 19.74 -18.20 -13.24
C LEU A 157 19.69 -16.80 -13.87
N LEU A 158 19.59 -15.76 -13.05
CA LEU A 158 19.45 -14.36 -13.49
C LEU A 158 20.74 -13.54 -13.30
N GLY A 159 21.80 -14.14 -12.77
CA GLY A 159 23.08 -13.47 -12.53
C GLY A 159 23.06 -12.51 -11.34
N VAL A 160 22.21 -12.77 -10.34
CA VAL A 160 22.13 -12.02 -9.08
C VAL A 160 22.85 -12.81 -7.99
N SER A 161 23.75 -12.17 -7.25
CA SER A 161 24.58 -12.86 -6.24
C SER A 161 23.77 -13.25 -5.01
N ASP A 162 24.24 -14.24 -4.25
CA ASP A 162 23.57 -14.65 -3.01
C ASP A 162 23.58 -13.53 -1.96
N GLU A 163 24.64 -12.75 -1.92
CA GLU A 163 24.77 -11.56 -1.08
C GLU A 163 23.75 -10.47 -1.44
N GLU A 164 23.51 -10.23 -2.74
CA GLU A 164 22.45 -9.30 -3.16
C GLU A 164 21.06 -9.78 -2.73
N VAL A 165 20.78 -11.09 -2.79
CA VAL A 165 19.51 -11.66 -2.28
C VAL A 165 19.37 -11.40 -0.78
N PHE A 166 20.43 -11.66 -0.01
CA PHE A 166 20.45 -11.43 1.42
C PHE A 166 20.21 -9.95 1.76
N ARG A 167 20.97 -9.02 1.15
CA ARG A 167 20.79 -7.57 1.38
C ARG A 167 19.41 -7.07 1.00
N TYR A 168 18.84 -7.59 -0.10
CA TYR A 168 17.49 -7.22 -0.51
C TYR A 168 16.47 -7.66 0.53
N ALA A 169 16.53 -8.91 1.01
CA ALA A 169 15.65 -9.41 2.07
C ALA A 169 15.78 -8.56 3.35
N GLU A 170 17.01 -8.33 3.82
CA GLU A 170 17.28 -7.48 4.99
C GLU A 170 16.73 -6.05 4.83
N GLY A 171 16.79 -5.49 3.62
CA GLY A 171 16.18 -4.20 3.31
C GLY A 171 14.66 -4.22 3.52
N LEU A 172 13.96 -5.31 3.14
CA LEU A 172 12.52 -5.46 3.38
C LEU A 172 12.20 -5.58 4.88
N HIS A 173 13.00 -6.35 5.62
CA HIS A 173 12.88 -6.46 7.08
C HIS A 173 12.96 -5.08 7.74
N ARG A 174 13.98 -4.27 7.36
CA ARG A 174 14.12 -2.89 7.87
C ARG A 174 12.95 -1.99 7.53
N ILE A 175 12.29 -2.16 6.38
CA ILE A 175 11.09 -1.40 6.02
C ILE A 175 9.93 -1.78 6.95
N VAL A 176 9.66 -3.07 7.11
CA VAL A 176 8.60 -3.61 7.97
C VAL A 176 8.78 -3.16 9.41
N ASP A 177 10.00 -3.22 9.93
CA ASP A 177 10.31 -2.84 11.31
C ASP A 177 10.16 -1.34 11.53
N ARG A 178 10.74 -0.50 10.66
CA ARG A 178 10.68 0.97 10.79
C ARG A 178 9.27 1.53 10.65
N LEU A 179 8.43 0.91 9.82
CA LEU A 179 7.02 1.29 9.68
C LEU A 179 6.10 0.59 10.69
N GLY A 180 6.60 -0.39 11.43
CA GLY A 180 5.80 -1.18 12.36
C GLY A 180 4.68 -1.97 11.68
N LEU A 181 4.91 -2.55 10.51
CA LEU A 181 3.91 -3.31 9.75
C LEU A 181 3.58 -4.67 10.42
N LYS A 182 2.62 -4.66 11.35
CA LYS A 182 2.34 -5.80 12.24
C LYS A 182 1.71 -7.03 11.60
N HIS A 183 1.21 -6.93 10.36
CA HIS A 183 0.55 -8.03 9.65
C HIS A 183 1.44 -8.70 8.60
N ILE A 184 2.71 -8.30 8.50
CA ILE A 184 3.70 -8.94 7.64
C ILE A 184 4.56 -9.88 8.47
N LYS A 185 4.81 -11.08 7.93
CA LYS A 185 5.81 -12.02 8.42
C LYS A 185 6.74 -12.37 7.27
N PHE A 186 7.98 -12.71 7.59
CA PHE A 186 8.93 -13.25 6.63
C PHE A 186 9.25 -14.70 6.99
N SER A 187 9.57 -15.46 5.95
CA SER A 187 10.09 -16.81 6.00
C SER A 187 10.99 -17.01 4.79
N ASP A 188 11.83 -18.02 4.82
CA ASP A 188 12.72 -18.38 3.73
C ASP A 188 12.91 -19.91 3.71
N PRO A 189 13.61 -20.48 2.73
CA PRO A 189 13.84 -21.92 2.73
C PRO A 189 14.63 -22.46 3.92
N PHE A 190 15.48 -21.66 4.58
CA PHE A 190 16.14 -22.10 5.81
C PHE A 190 15.10 -22.32 6.92
N ASP A 191 14.20 -21.36 7.14
CA ASP A 191 13.09 -21.47 8.10
C ASP A 191 12.20 -22.68 7.79
N LEU A 192 11.83 -22.87 6.51
CA LEU A 192 10.92 -23.95 6.11
C LEU A 192 11.55 -25.35 6.15
N ILE A 193 12.88 -25.48 6.02
CA ILE A 193 13.59 -26.77 5.96
C ILE A 193 14.25 -27.11 7.29
N GLU A 194 14.95 -26.15 7.89
CA GLU A 194 15.80 -26.34 9.07
C GLU A 194 15.16 -25.73 10.33
N GLY A 195 14.14 -24.90 10.17
CA GLY A 195 13.45 -24.21 11.27
C GLY A 195 14.04 -22.83 11.57
N ARG A 196 13.18 -21.93 12.06
CA ARG A 196 13.47 -20.52 12.34
C ARG A 196 14.77 -20.21 13.07
N HIS A 197 15.23 -21.08 13.97
CA HIS A 197 16.46 -20.87 14.74
C HIS A 197 17.74 -21.06 13.92
N ASN A 198 17.64 -21.67 12.74
CA ASN A 198 18.77 -21.98 11.85
C ASN A 198 18.88 -21.04 10.65
N VAL A 199 18.03 -20.00 10.59
CA VAL A 199 18.08 -18.96 9.55
C VAL A 199 19.35 -18.12 9.73
N PRO A 200 20.24 -18.04 8.73
CA PRO A 200 21.42 -17.19 8.79
C PRO A 200 21.08 -15.73 9.08
N VAL A 201 21.85 -15.09 9.97
CA VAL A 201 21.63 -13.69 10.37
C VAL A 201 22.67 -12.73 9.81
N THR A 202 23.73 -13.24 9.17
CA THR A 202 24.74 -12.43 8.47
C THR A 202 24.85 -12.82 7.01
N GLU A 203 25.33 -11.88 6.18
CA GLU A 203 25.51 -12.07 4.74
C GLU A 203 26.51 -13.19 4.45
N GLU A 204 27.61 -13.24 5.21
CA GLU A 204 28.66 -14.24 5.06
C GLU A 204 28.16 -15.64 5.41
N GLU A 205 27.39 -15.77 6.50
CA GLU A 205 26.78 -17.04 6.89
C GLU A 205 25.81 -17.52 5.81
N TYR A 206 24.92 -16.63 5.35
CA TYR A 206 23.96 -16.94 4.29
C TYR A 206 24.68 -17.43 3.02
N ALA A 207 25.66 -16.66 2.53
CA ALA A 207 26.41 -16.98 1.32
C ALA A 207 27.16 -18.32 1.44
N SER A 208 27.67 -18.66 2.64
CA SER A 208 28.37 -19.92 2.89
C SER A 208 27.45 -21.15 2.89
N ARG A 209 26.19 -21.01 3.33
CA ARG A 209 25.26 -22.14 3.55
C ARG A 209 24.24 -22.33 2.42
N ILE A 210 23.90 -21.28 1.68
CA ILE A 210 22.77 -21.31 0.75
C ILE A 210 22.95 -22.29 -0.41
N GLY A 211 24.21 -22.55 -0.84
CA GLY A 211 24.50 -23.53 -1.89
C GLY A 211 24.00 -24.94 -1.54
N GLU A 212 24.36 -25.44 -0.35
CA GLU A 212 23.94 -26.77 0.12
C GLU A 212 22.42 -26.85 0.32
N LEU A 213 21.81 -25.77 0.83
CA LEU A 213 20.36 -25.68 0.99
C LEU A 213 19.63 -25.74 -0.36
N LYS A 214 20.13 -25.04 -1.39
CA LYS A 214 19.57 -25.07 -2.76
C LYS A 214 19.61 -26.49 -3.33
N ASP A 215 20.74 -27.18 -3.20
CA ASP A 215 20.89 -28.56 -3.66
C ASP A 215 19.92 -29.50 -2.95
N TYR A 216 19.77 -29.35 -1.63
CA TYR A 216 18.79 -30.11 -0.87
C TYR A 216 17.35 -29.82 -1.29
N LEU A 217 16.99 -28.54 -1.44
CA LEU A 217 15.67 -28.08 -1.88
C LEU A 217 15.28 -28.71 -3.22
N PHE A 218 16.12 -28.53 -4.24
CA PHE A 218 15.80 -29.00 -5.59
C PHE A 218 15.83 -30.51 -5.71
N ARG A 219 16.67 -31.21 -4.92
CA ARG A 219 16.70 -32.68 -4.90
C ARG A 219 15.50 -33.29 -4.16
N SER A 220 15.05 -32.67 -3.07
CA SER A 220 14.08 -33.30 -2.15
C SER A 220 12.62 -32.90 -2.43
N TYR A 221 12.40 -31.76 -3.10
CA TYR A 221 11.05 -31.23 -3.32
C TYR A 221 10.64 -31.18 -4.79
N HIS A 222 11.53 -31.50 -5.72
CA HIS A 222 11.14 -31.62 -7.12
C HIS A 222 10.13 -32.77 -7.27
N PRO A 223 8.95 -32.54 -7.88
CA PRO A 223 7.96 -33.60 -8.02
C PRO A 223 8.48 -34.75 -8.89
N ASP A 224 8.29 -35.98 -8.41
CA ASP A 224 8.65 -37.19 -9.15
C ASP A 224 7.89 -37.27 -10.46
N GLY A 225 8.58 -37.64 -11.55
CA GLY A 225 7.98 -37.79 -12.87
C GLY A 225 7.54 -36.48 -13.53
N TYR A 226 7.90 -35.31 -13.00
CA TYR A 226 7.54 -34.03 -13.59
C TYR A 226 8.14 -33.85 -15.00
N ASP A 227 7.26 -33.75 -16.00
CA ASP A 227 7.59 -33.38 -17.37
C ASP A 227 7.08 -31.97 -17.69
N PHE A 228 8.04 -31.08 -17.97
CA PHE A 228 7.75 -29.69 -18.33
C PHE A 228 6.96 -29.57 -19.64
N ASP A 229 7.31 -30.36 -20.66
CA ASP A 229 6.69 -30.24 -21.99
C ASP A 229 5.25 -30.79 -21.96
N GLU A 230 5.03 -31.86 -21.21
CA GLU A 230 3.68 -32.38 -20.94
C GLU A 230 2.81 -31.35 -20.21
N GLU A 231 3.30 -30.77 -19.12
CA GLU A 231 2.53 -29.78 -18.35
C GLU A 231 2.24 -28.53 -19.18
N LEU A 232 3.24 -28.00 -19.90
CA LEU A 232 3.06 -26.83 -20.76
C LEU A 232 1.98 -27.05 -21.82
N SER A 233 1.80 -28.29 -22.29
CA SER A 233 0.75 -28.66 -23.25
C SER A 233 -0.64 -28.79 -22.65
N LYS A 234 -0.75 -29.18 -21.36
CA LYS A 234 -2.02 -29.53 -20.69
C LYS A 234 -2.57 -28.45 -19.77
N ASP A 235 -1.70 -27.65 -19.15
CA ASP A 235 -2.07 -26.64 -18.16
C ASP A 235 -1.95 -25.21 -18.74
N PRO A 236 -3.09 -24.53 -18.98
CA PRO A 236 -3.09 -23.13 -19.42
C PRO A 236 -2.32 -22.19 -18.50
N ASN A 237 -2.31 -22.45 -17.17
CA ASN A 237 -1.57 -21.62 -16.22
C ASN A 237 -0.05 -21.78 -16.36
N ALA A 238 0.43 -22.99 -16.65
CA ALA A 238 1.83 -23.24 -16.97
C ALA A 238 2.24 -22.47 -18.23
N ALA A 239 1.39 -22.48 -19.28
CA ALA A 239 1.62 -21.70 -20.50
C ALA A 239 1.63 -20.18 -20.26
N LEU A 240 0.71 -19.66 -19.43
CA LEU A 240 0.69 -18.25 -19.02
C LEU A 240 1.95 -17.86 -18.25
N THR A 241 2.38 -18.71 -17.30
CA THR A 241 3.59 -18.49 -16.51
C THR A 241 4.83 -18.48 -17.40
N TYR A 242 4.96 -19.47 -18.29
CA TYR A 242 6.09 -19.56 -19.23
C TYR A 242 6.18 -18.33 -20.13
N ARG A 243 5.07 -17.92 -20.75
CA ARG A 243 5.03 -16.70 -21.59
C ARG A 243 5.36 -15.44 -20.79
N GLY A 244 4.88 -15.35 -19.54
CA GLY A 244 5.22 -14.28 -18.61
C GLY A 244 6.73 -14.23 -18.36
N TYR A 245 7.34 -15.37 -18.02
CA TYR A 245 8.78 -15.47 -17.78
C TYR A 245 9.60 -15.04 -18.99
N ILE A 246 9.27 -15.52 -20.20
CA ILE A 246 9.98 -15.10 -21.42
C ILE A 246 9.93 -13.58 -21.57
N ARG A 247 8.77 -12.97 -21.39
CA ARG A 247 8.62 -11.51 -21.51
C ARG A 247 9.46 -10.76 -20.48
N PHE A 248 9.48 -11.22 -19.23
CA PHE A 248 10.29 -10.61 -18.17
C PHE A 248 11.79 -10.76 -18.46
N LEU A 249 12.24 -11.99 -18.76
CA LEU A 249 13.63 -12.32 -19.07
C LEU A 249 14.19 -11.49 -20.23
N MET A 250 13.40 -11.25 -21.28
CA MET A 250 13.82 -10.40 -22.39
C MET A 250 14.21 -8.98 -21.94
N SER A 251 13.59 -8.48 -20.88
CA SER A 251 13.88 -7.16 -20.31
C SER A 251 14.87 -7.20 -19.15
N ASP A 252 14.83 -8.21 -18.29
CA ASP A 252 15.72 -8.33 -17.12
C ASP A 252 17.15 -8.60 -17.55
N LEU A 253 17.35 -9.43 -18.57
CA LEU A 253 18.67 -9.82 -19.04
C LEU A 253 19.14 -8.99 -20.24
N ALA A 254 18.48 -7.86 -20.53
CA ALA A 254 18.79 -7.02 -21.68
C ALA A 254 20.24 -6.52 -21.68
N LEU A 255 20.77 -6.13 -20.52
CA LEU A 255 22.17 -5.72 -20.36
C LEU A 255 23.13 -6.87 -20.64
N PHE A 256 22.88 -8.04 -20.04
CA PHE A 256 23.63 -9.27 -20.29
C PHE A 256 23.66 -9.65 -21.80
N PHE A 257 22.53 -9.50 -22.50
CA PHE A 257 22.45 -9.76 -23.93
C PHE A 257 23.28 -8.77 -24.76
N LYS A 258 23.24 -7.48 -24.37
CA LYS A 258 23.99 -6.40 -25.04
C LYS A 258 25.49 -6.57 -24.87
N GLU A 259 25.96 -6.83 -23.65
CA GLU A 259 27.37 -7.05 -23.34
C GLU A 259 27.97 -8.24 -24.09
N ARG A 260 27.19 -9.32 -24.23
CA ARG A 260 27.58 -10.52 -24.99
C ARG A 260 27.25 -10.45 -26.48
N GLN A 261 26.74 -9.32 -26.96
CA GLN A 261 26.36 -9.10 -28.37
C GLN A 261 25.49 -10.23 -28.94
N MET A 262 24.53 -10.73 -28.16
CA MET A 262 23.73 -11.89 -28.54
C MET A 262 22.74 -11.56 -29.68
N SER A 263 22.63 -12.46 -30.66
CA SER A 263 21.62 -12.33 -31.72
C SER A 263 20.19 -12.52 -31.19
N LYS A 264 19.18 -12.00 -31.90
CA LYS A 264 17.76 -12.17 -31.52
C LYS A 264 17.36 -13.64 -31.30
N ASN A 265 17.90 -14.56 -32.11
CA ASN A 265 17.63 -15.99 -31.98
C ASN A 265 18.33 -16.60 -30.75
N ALA A 266 19.57 -16.19 -30.49
CA ALA A 266 20.29 -16.61 -29.29
C ALA A 266 19.60 -16.12 -28.00
N ILE A 267 19.10 -14.88 -27.99
CA ILE A 267 18.32 -14.30 -26.88
C ILE A 267 17.06 -15.13 -26.61
N LYS A 268 16.26 -15.41 -27.65
CA LYS A 268 15.03 -16.21 -27.50
C LYS A 268 15.33 -17.61 -26.96
N LYS A 269 16.37 -18.27 -27.48
CA LYS A 269 16.81 -19.59 -27.01
C LYS A 269 17.24 -19.54 -25.55
N HIS A 270 18.06 -18.56 -25.17
CA HIS A 270 18.52 -18.37 -23.80
C HIS A 270 17.36 -18.12 -22.83
N CYS A 271 16.45 -17.20 -23.15
CA CYS A 271 15.24 -16.94 -22.35
C CYS A 271 14.41 -18.22 -22.20
N SER A 272 14.28 -19.02 -23.26
CA SER A 272 13.54 -20.29 -23.22
C SER A 272 14.17 -21.30 -22.27
N THR A 273 15.50 -21.44 -22.31
CA THR A 273 16.24 -22.30 -21.38
C THR A 273 16.08 -21.82 -19.93
N VAL A 274 16.28 -20.53 -19.67
CA VAL A 274 16.17 -19.96 -18.32
C VAL A 274 14.75 -20.10 -17.78
N ALA A 275 13.73 -19.77 -18.57
CA ALA A 275 12.32 -19.90 -18.17
C ALA A 275 11.95 -21.35 -17.81
N ARG A 276 12.45 -22.34 -18.56
CA ARG A 276 12.25 -23.76 -18.26
C ARG A 276 12.86 -24.13 -16.91
N SER A 277 14.09 -23.68 -16.64
CA SER A 277 14.75 -23.90 -15.34
C SER A 277 13.99 -23.21 -14.20
N MET A 278 13.54 -21.97 -14.38
CA MET A 278 12.74 -21.25 -13.38
C MET A 278 11.43 -21.98 -13.06
N ILE A 279 10.73 -22.53 -14.06
CA ILE A 279 9.49 -23.28 -13.81
C ILE A 279 9.77 -24.55 -13.01
N LYS A 280 10.79 -25.33 -13.39
CA LYS A 280 11.20 -26.55 -12.65
C LYS A 280 11.54 -26.24 -11.19
N ARG A 281 12.37 -25.23 -10.94
CA ARG A 281 12.74 -24.81 -9.59
C ARG A 281 11.55 -24.26 -8.80
N GLY A 282 10.67 -23.51 -9.47
CA GLY A 282 9.42 -23.01 -8.90
C GLY A 282 8.46 -24.12 -8.46
N LYS A 283 8.47 -25.30 -9.12
CA LYS A 283 7.69 -26.47 -8.67
C LYS A 283 8.22 -27.02 -7.35
N ALA A 284 9.53 -27.22 -7.25
CA ALA A 284 10.16 -27.66 -6.01
C ALA A 284 9.88 -26.67 -4.87
N PHE A 285 10.05 -25.38 -5.13
CA PHE A 285 9.76 -24.33 -4.17
C PHE A 285 8.28 -24.30 -3.75
N SER A 286 7.36 -24.45 -4.72
CA SER A 286 5.93 -24.49 -4.41
C SER A 286 5.54 -25.71 -3.58
N ALA A 287 6.18 -26.86 -3.80
CA ALA A 287 5.97 -28.06 -2.99
C ALA A 287 6.48 -27.89 -1.56
N LEU A 288 7.67 -27.28 -1.37
CA LEU A 288 8.18 -26.92 -0.05
C LEU A 288 7.17 -26.05 0.72
N VAL A 289 6.71 -24.95 0.11
CA VAL A 289 5.80 -24.03 0.81
C VAL A 289 4.44 -24.69 1.08
N ALA A 290 3.92 -25.51 0.16
CA ALA A 290 2.66 -26.23 0.39
C ALA A 290 2.77 -27.22 1.57
N ARG A 291 3.91 -27.92 1.70
CA ARG A 291 4.18 -28.82 2.82
C ARG A 291 4.28 -28.07 4.15
N ALA A 292 4.96 -26.92 4.16
CA ALA A 292 5.18 -26.15 5.38
C ALA A 292 3.96 -25.32 5.81
N SER A 293 3.05 -25.02 4.89
CA SER A 293 1.90 -24.14 5.13
C SER A 293 0.57 -24.72 4.62
N PRO A 294 0.17 -25.95 5.01
CA PRO A 294 -0.93 -26.68 4.38
C PRO A 294 -2.30 -26.04 4.57
N LEU A 295 -2.49 -25.29 5.66
CA LEU A 295 -3.76 -24.61 5.99
C LEU A 295 -3.76 -23.12 5.62
N HIS A 296 -2.66 -22.61 5.07
CA HIS A 296 -2.58 -21.18 4.75
C HIS A 296 -3.32 -20.87 3.45
N VAL A 297 -3.91 -19.68 3.37
CA VAL A 297 -4.43 -19.17 2.10
C VAL A 297 -3.24 -18.91 1.17
N ARG A 298 -3.17 -19.68 0.07
CA ARG A 298 -2.08 -19.60 -0.90
C ARG A 298 -2.31 -18.46 -1.89
N LEU A 299 -1.56 -17.38 -1.70
CA LEU A 299 -1.52 -16.23 -2.61
C LEU A 299 -0.45 -16.41 -3.70
N SER A 300 -0.53 -15.63 -4.76
CA SER A 300 0.45 -15.61 -5.85
C SER A 300 0.55 -14.25 -6.51
N ILE A 301 1.74 -13.93 -7.01
CA ILE A 301 2.05 -12.72 -7.78
C ILE A 301 1.97 -12.93 -9.30
N HIS A 302 1.71 -14.16 -9.76
CA HIS A 302 1.60 -14.48 -11.19
C HIS A 302 0.14 -14.46 -11.64
N ALA A 303 -0.13 -14.04 -12.87
CA ALA A 303 -1.45 -14.20 -13.47
C ALA A 303 -1.82 -15.69 -13.57
N SER A 304 -3.07 -16.01 -13.26
CA SER A 304 -3.62 -17.37 -13.34
C SER A 304 -5.14 -17.32 -13.53
N ASP A 305 -5.74 -18.47 -13.75
CA ASP A 305 -7.20 -18.68 -13.72
C ASP A 305 -7.78 -18.73 -12.29
N ASN A 306 -6.96 -18.49 -11.26
CA ASN A 306 -7.34 -18.52 -9.85
C ASN A 306 -8.01 -19.84 -9.42
N THR A 307 -7.56 -21.02 -9.88
CA THR A 307 -8.13 -22.32 -9.45
C THR A 307 -7.36 -23.03 -8.34
N GLY A 308 -6.03 -22.88 -8.33
CA GLY A 308 -5.12 -23.49 -7.35
C GLY A 308 -4.55 -22.51 -6.31
N LYS A 309 -4.31 -21.26 -6.72
CA LYS A 309 -3.77 -20.18 -5.89
C LYS A 309 -4.46 -18.87 -6.27
N LEU A 310 -4.53 -17.91 -5.35
CA LEU A 310 -5.14 -16.62 -5.63
C LEU A 310 -4.09 -15.64 -6.14
N SER A 311 -4.17 -15.25 -7.41
CA SER A 311 -3.37 -14.16 -7.97
C SER A 311 -3.78 -12.84 -7.33
N VAL A 312 -2.84 -12.14 -6.70
CA VAL A 312 -3.07 -10.86 -6.02
C VAL A 312 -2.14 -9.77 -6.55
N ALA A 313 -2.64 -8.54 -6.56
CA ALA A 313 -1.83 -7.38 -6.87
C ALA A 313 -1.03 -6.93 -5.66
N LEU A 314 0.23 -6.61 -5.88
CA LEU A 314 1.15 -6.09 -4.86
C LEU A 314 0.96 -4.59 -4.60
N LEU A 315 0.22 -3.91 -5.46
CA LEU A 315 -0.05 -2.48 -5.35
C LEU A 315 -1.55 -2.24 -5.53
N PRO A 316 -2.07 -1.11 -5.04
CA PRO A 316 -3.39 -0.64 -5.44
C PRO A 316 -3.47 -0.61 -6.97
N HIS A 317 -4.43 -1.36 -7.52
CA HIS A 317 -4.60 -1.47 -8.96
C HIS A 317 -6.07 -1.18 -9.32
N LYS A 318 -6.28 -0.74 -10.55
CA LYS A 318 -7.64 -0.73 -11.13
C LYS A 318 -8.05 -2.19 -11.34
N ARG A 319 -9.29 -2.56 -10.99
CA ARG A 319 -9.84 -3.94 -11.01
C ARG A 319 -9.61 -4.75 -12.30
N TYR A 320 -9.20 -4.11 -13.40
CA TYR A 320 -9.04 -4.71 -14.73
C TYR A 320 -7.61 -4.68 -15.30
N SER A 321 -6.57 -4.53 -14.46
CA SER A 321 -5.20 -4.76 -14.95
C SER A 321 -4.92 -6.25 -15.09
N THR A 322 -4.71 -6.74 -16.31
CA THR A 322 -4.41 -8.16 -16.58
C THR A 322 -2.98 -8.56 -16.23
N PHE A 323 -2.10 -7.60 -15.91
CA PHE A 323 -0.69 -7.86 -15.64
C PHE A 323 -0.28 -7.43 -14.23
N PRO A 324 0.31 -8.34 -13.44
CA PRO A 324 0.85 -7.99 -12.14
C PRO A 324 2.03 -7.03 -12.31
N VAL A 325 1.98 -5.90 -11.61
CA VAL A 325 3.12 -4.99 -11.45
C VAL A 325 3.82 -5.35 -10.14
N THR A 326 5.12 -5.62 -10.24
CA THR A 326 5.96 -6.03 -9.10
C THR A 326 7.05 -4.98 -8.87
N PRO A 327 7.31 -4.55 -7.62
CA PRO A 327 8.33 -3.56 -7.30
C PRO A 327 9.74 -3.89 -7.79
N TRP A 328 10.11 -5.17 -7.78
CA TRP A 328 11.46 -5.59 -8.17
C TRP A 328 11.73 -5.62 -9.67
N HIS A 329 10.73 -5.35 -10.50
CA HIS A 329 10.88 -5.22 -11.95
C HIS A 329 10.66 -3.79 -12.45
N ASN A 330 10.37 -2.84 -11.55
CA ASN A 330 9.92 -1.50 -11.89
C ASN A 330 10.59 -0.46 -11.01
N THR A 331 10.57 0.77 -11.50
CA THR A 331 11.05 1.97 -10.83
C THR A 331 9.86 2.73 -10.27
N PRO A 332 9.86 3.10 -8.99
CA PRO A 332 8.85 3.99 -8.43
C PRO A 332 9.07 5.44 -8.87
N TYR A 333 8.01 6.12 -9.32
CA TYR A 333 8.08 7.53 -9.67
C TYR A 333 6.78 8.31 -9.44
N LEU A 334 6.92 9.61 -9.18
CA LEU A 334 5.84 10.57 -9.18
C LEU A 334 5.81 11.29 -10.53
N ASP A 335 4.69 11.17 -11.25
CA ASP A 335 4.42 11.87 -12.50
C ASP A 335 3.37 12.98 -12.32
N THR A 336 2.94 13.59 -13.42
CA THR A 336 2.01 14.73 -13.42
C THR A 336 0.54 14.36 -13.55
N THR A 337 0.22 13.06 -13.59
CA THR A 337 -1.14 12.55 -13.95
C THR A 337 -1.66 11.47 -13.02
N SER A 338 -0.77 10.73 -12.36
CA SER A 338 -1.08 9.58 -11.53
C SER A 338 -1.33 10.02 -10.10
N VAL A 339 -2.51 9.65 -9.57
CA VAL A 339 -2.95 9.97 -8.20
C VAL A 339 -2.17 9.25 -7.10
N SER A 340 -1.48 8.18 -7.48
CA SER A 340 -0.60 7.40 -6.63
C SER A 340 0.78 7.32 -7.28
N LEU A 341 1.77 6.87 -6.52
CA LEU A 341 3.07 6.51 -7.08
C LEU A 341 2.90 5.52 -8.24
N SER A 342 3.56 5.83 -9.35
CA SER A 342 3.62 4.98 -10.51
C SER A 342 4.76 3.98 -10.38
N LEU A 343 4.54 2.75 -10.88
CA LEU A 343 5.58 1.74 -11.03
C LEU A 343 5.59 1.24 -12.48
N SER A 344 6.65 1.57 -13.19
CA SER A 344 6.92 1.07 -14.55
C SER A 344 8.42 0.93 -14.77
N ARG A 345 8.84 0.67 -16.01
CA ARG A 345 10.22 0.96 -16.40
C ARG A 345 10.57 2.42 -16.09
N LYS A 346 11.87 2.71 -15.94
CA LYS A 346 12.32 4.10 -15.79
C LYS A 346 11.71 4.94 -16.91
N PRO A 347 11.11 6.09 -16.59
CA PRO A 347 10.61 7.00 -17.61
C PRO A 347 11.81 7.56 -18.39
N THR A 348 11.92 7.20 -19.66
CA THR A 348 12.98 7.65 -20.59
C THR A 348 12.41 8.34 -21.82
N ASP A 349 11.15 8.78 -21.79
CA ASP A 349 10.47 9.40 -22.93
C ASP A 349 11.06 10.76 -23.34
N GLY A 350 12.08 11.26 -22.62
CA GLY A 350 12.87 12.44 -22.96
C GLY A 350 12.10 13.77 -22.85
N ALA A 351 10.78 13.72 -22.78
CA ALA A 351 9.90 14.88 -22.70
C ALA A 351 9.86 15.47 -21.27
N THR A 352 9.90 14.60 -20.25
CA THR A 352 9.84 15.03 -18.84
C THR A 352 11.13 14.62 -18.13
N PRO A 353 11.92 15.58 -17.62
CA PRO A 353 13.06 15.25 -16.78
C PRO A 353 12.60 14.69 -15.43
N TYR A 354 13.38 13.80 -14.85
CA TYR A 354 13.13 13.23 -13.53
C TYR A 354 14.36 13.42 -12.65
N ARG A 355 14.14 13.70 -11.37
CA ARG A 355 15.17 13.77 -10.33
C ARG A 355 15.02 12.61 -9.35
N LEU A 356 16.16 12.16 -8.81
CA LEU A 356 16.17 11.17 -7.73
C LEU A 356 15.79 11.84 -6.41
N CYS A 357 14.81 11.26 -5.71
CA CYS A 357 14.37 11.67 -4.39
C CYS A 357 14.51 10.50 -3.40
N GLN A 358 14.54 10.85 -2.12
CA GLN A 358 14.51 9.91 -1.01
C GLN A 358 13.32 10.25 -0.11
N ASP A 359 12.69 9.20 0.39
CA ASP A 359 11.63 9.31 1.37
C ASP A 359 12.21 9.32 2.81
N GLU A 360 11.38 9.41 3.85
CA GLU A 360 11.85 9.52 5.24
C GLU A 360 12.60 8.27 5.75
N LEU A 361 12.42 7.12 5.09
CA LEU A 361 13.15 5.89 5.39
C LEU A 361 14.46 5.79 4.60
N GLY A 362 14.79 6.82 3.80
CA GLY A 362 15.94 6.83 2.90
C GLY A 362 15.71 5.97 1.64
N LEU A 363 14.47 5.59 1.33
CA LEU A 363 14.16 4.79 0.15
C LEU A 363 14.02 5.69 -1.08
N HIS A 364 14.58 5.24 -2.20
CA HIS A 364 14.65 6.03 -3.41
C HIS A 364 13.37 5.98 -4.25
N PHE A 365 13.11 7.05 -4.99
CA PHE A 365 12.13 7.11 -6.07
C PHE A 365 12.47 8.26 -7.03
N LEU A 366 11.86 8.28 -8.20
CA LEU A 366 11.98 9.41 -9.12
C LEU A 366 10.83 10.39 -8.94
N CYS A 367 11.09 11.68 -9.06
CA CYS A 367 10.07 12.73 -9.10
C CYS A 367 10.21 13.48 -10.42
N ALA A 368 9.12 13.68 -11.15
CA ALA A 368 9.14 14.56 -12.31
C ALA A 368 9.64 15.96 -11.92
N ASP A 369 10.63 16.47 -12.64
CA ASP A 369 11.22 17.79 -12.39
C ASP A 369 10.49 18.85 -13.21
N VAL A 370 9.24 19.09 -12.81
CA VAL A 370 8.33 20.06 -13.44
C VAL A 370 7.87 21.10 -12.42
N PRO A 371 7.36 22.28 -12.85
CA PRO A 371 7.00 23.37 -11.96
C PRO A 371 6.07 22.98 -10.80
N MET A 372 5.09 22.09 -10.99
CA MET A 372 4.14 21.72 -9.93
C MET A 372 4.79 21.13 -8.67
N TYR A 373 5.99 20.52 -8.77
CA TYR A 373 6.73 20.01 -7.61
C TYR A 373 7.63 21.06 -6.95
N ARG A 374 7.72 22.28 -7.48
CA ARG A 374 8.47 23.40 -6.90
C ARG A 374 7.52 24.30 -6.12
N VAL A 375 6.91 23.74 -5.07
CA VAL A 375 5.88 24.40 -4.25
C VAL A 375 6.41 25.58 -3.42
N ILE A 376 7.71 25.62 -3.18
CA ILE A 376 8.42 26.74 -2.56
C ILE A 376 9.35 27.35 -3.60
N GLU A 377 9.31 28.67 -3.73
CA GLU A 377 10.35 29.45 -4.40
C GLU A 377 10.84 30.54 -3.47
N THR A 378 12.15 30.50 -3.19
CA THR A 378 12.84 31.52 -2.41
C THR A 378 13.97 32.07 -3.27
N PRO A 379 13.71 33.11 -4.09
CA PRO A 379 14.75 33.77 -4.89
C PRO A 379 15.98 34.13 -4.04
N ASP A 380 15.74 34.56 -2.80
CA ASP A 380 16.77 34.98 -1.85
C ASP A 380 17.44 33.81 -1.10
N LEU A 381 16.79 32.65 -1.02
CA LEU A 381 17.26 31.48 -0.25
C LEU A 381 17.08 30.16 -1.01
N PRO A 382 17.79 29.92 -2.14
CA PRO A 382 17.64 28.70 -2.93
C PRO A 382 17.88 27.40 -2.13
N ALA A 383 18.68 27.48 -1.06
CA ALA A 383 18.95 26.38 -0.14
C ALA A 383 17.70 25.84 0.57
N LEU A 384 16.65 26.65 0.73
CA LEU A 384 15.40 26.22 1.36
C LEU A 384 14.63 25.25 0.45
N ALA A 385 14.57 25.56 -0.84
CA ALA A 385 13.90 24.71 -1.84
C ALA A 385 14.58 23.33 -1.98
N GLN A 386 15.89 23.24 -1.72
CA GLN A 386 16.64 21.97 -1.73
C GLN A 386 16.35 21.09 -0.51
N GLN A 387 15.82 21.65 0.57
CA GLN A 387 15.46 20.92 1.79
C GLN A 387 14.03 20.37 1.77
N VAL A 388 13.28 20.64 0.71
CA VAL A 388 11.91 20.11 0.55
C VAL A 388 11.99 18.62 0.23
N GLN A 389 11.40 17.80 1.10
CA GLN A 389 11.35 16.34 0.96
C GLN A 389 9.93 15.90 0.61
N PHE A 390 9.84 14.93 -0.30
CA PHE A 390 8.59 14.37 -0.78
C PHE A 390 8.42 12.95 -0.27
N GLN A 391 7.27 12.65 0.31
CA GLN A 391 6.87 11.33 0.77
C GLN A 391 5.58 10.91 0.06
N PRO A 392 5.68 10.03 -0.95
CA PRO A 392 4.51 9.36 -1.50
C PRO A 392 3.77 8.56 -0.40
N LEU A 393 2.49 8.84 -0.19
CA LEU A 393 1.67 8.17 0.84
C LEU A 393 0.98 6.93 0.26
N TYR A 394 0.76 5.93 1.12
CA TYR A 394 -0.05 4.76 0.78
C TYR A 394 -1.50 4.96 1.29
N PRO A 395 -2.54 4.63 0.48
CA PRO A 395 -2.48 4.17 -0.91
C PRO A 395 -2.34 5.28 -1.95
N PHE A 396 -2.57 6.54 -1.56
CA PHE A 396 -2.46 7.73 -2.42
C PHE A 396 -2.19 8.97 -1.57
N GLY A 397 -1.83 10.07 -2.22
CA GLY A 397 -1.50 11.34 -1.59
C GLY A 397 0.00 11.56 -1.43
N LEU A 398 0.35 12.76 -0.99
CA LEU A 398 1.73 13.22 -0.92
C LEU A 398 1.95 14.04 0.34
N ARG A 399 2.89 13.60 1.18
CA ARG A 399 3.38 14.44 2.26
C ARG A 399 4.62 15.20 1.79
N ILE A 400 4.66 16.49 2.04
CA ILE A 400 5.73 17.41 1.68
C ILE A 400 6.29 17.99 2.97
N LYS A 401 7.50 17.58 3.32
CA LYS A 401 8.21 18.11 4.47
C LYS A 401 9.07 19.28 4.02
N VAL A 402 8.84 20.42 4.65
CA VAL A 402 9.57 21.67 4.41
C VAL A 402 10.40 22.01 5.64
N PRO A 403 11.40 22.90 5.54
CA PRO A 403 12.15 23.36 6.70
C PRO A 403 11.22 23.89 7.79
N ARG A 404 11.55 23.61 9.05
CA ARG A 404 10.69 23.98 10.18
C ARG A 404 10.52 25.51 10.25
N GLY A 405 9.28 25.95 10.42
CA GLY A 405 8.93 27.37 10.43
C GLY A 405 8.93 27.99 9.04
N THR A 406 8.76 27.20 7.97
CA THR A 406 8.61 27.79 6.62
C THR A 406 7.29 28.57 6.58
N PRO A 407 7.33 29.89 6.30
CA PRO A 407 6.12 30.69 6.23
C PRO A 407 5.28 30.35 5.00
N ILE A 408 3.96 30.33 5.13
CA ILE A 408 3.06 30.00 4.01
C ILE A 408 3.16 31.03 2.87
N GLY A 409 3.55 32.27 3.15
CA GLY A 409 3.81 33.28 2.12
C GLY A 409 4.91 32.92 1.12
N GLN A 410 5.77 31.94 1.44
CA GLN A 410 6.80 31.43 0.52
C GLN A 410 6.27 30.36 -0.45
N PHE A 411 5.02 29.92 -0.29
CA PHE A 411 4.43 28.90 -1.13
C PHE A 411 3.85 29.51 -2.40
N ARG A 412 4.12 28.83 -3.52
CA ARG A 412 3.47 29.06 -4.80
C ARG A 412 2.12 28.35 -4.80
N LEU A 413 1.09 29.03 -4.30
CA LEU A 413 -0.24 28.44 -4.09
C LEU A 413 -0.85 27.85 -5.38
N GLU A 414 -0.49 28.36 -6.55
CA GLU A 414 -0.93 27.83 -7.84
C GLU A 414 -0.33 26.47 -8.15
N ARG A 415 0.92 26.25 -7.77
CA ARG A 415 1.58 24.96 -7.88
C ARG A 415 1.06 23.99 -6.85
N VAL A 416 0.79 24.46 -5.63
CA VAL A 416 0.11 23.64 -4.60
C VAL A 416 -1.26 23.18 -5.12
N ALA A 417 -2.01 24.08 -5.77
CA ALA A 417 -3.30 23.75 -6.35
C ALA A 417 -3.19 22.75 -7.50
N GLU A 418 -2.26 22.94 -8.43
CA GLU A 418 -1.98 21.97 -9.50
C GLU A 418 -1.56 20.60 -8.95
N LEU A 419 -0.65 20.59 -7.98
CA LEU A 419 -0.17 19.38 -7.34
C LEU A 419 -1.32 18.62 -6.69
N ALA A 420 -2.24 19.32 -6.03
CA ALA A 420 -3.34 18.70 -5.31
C ALA A 420 -4.47 18.18 -6.22
N LYS A 421 -4.56 18.66 -7.47
CA LYS A 421 -5.43 18.04 -8.48
C LYS A 421 -4.96 16.62 -8.84
N VAL A 422 -3.69 16.32 -8.62
CA VAL A 422 -3.07 15.02 -8.91
C VAL A 422 -2.90 14.20 -7.63
N HIS A 423 -2.16 14.72 -6.64
CA HIS A 423 -1.72 13.99 -5.44
C HIS A 423 -2.56 14.31 -4.20
N SER A 424 -3.89 14.18 -4.27
CA SER A 424 -4.75 14.41 -3.11
C SER A 424 -4.84 13.19 -2.18
N PRO A 425 -4.75 13.34 -0.85
CA PRO A 425 -4.50 14.59 -0.12
C PRO A 425 -3.02 14.99 -0.15
N ILE A 426 -2.75 16.30 -0.06
CA ILE A 426 -1.40 16.82 0.20
C ILE A 426 -1.28 17.19 1.68
N ILE A 427 -0.19 16.75 2.32
CA ILE A 427 0.10 17.08 3.72
C ILE A 427 1.42 17.82 3.80
N PHE A 428 1.40 19.08 4.22
CA PHE A 428 2.61 19.86 4.49
C PHE A 428 3.03 19.72 5.96
N GLU A 429 4.30 19.41 6.18
CA GLU A 429 4.93 19.32 7.50
C GLU A 429 6.04 20.36 7.61
N GLY A 430 6.09 21.10 8.72
CA GLY A 430 7.13 22.10 8.99
C GLY A 430 6.73 23.55 8.75
N LEU A 431 5.46 23.83 8.44
CA LEU A 431 4.96 25.19 8.26
C LEU A 431 5.04 26.04 9.53
N ASP A 432 5.25 27.35 9.37
CA ASP A 432 5.08 28.33 10.45
C ASP A 432 3.58 28.45 10.81
N PRO A 433 3.18 28.18 12.06
CA PRO A 433 1.79 28.38 12.51
C PRO A 433 1.35 29.86 12.54
N MET A 434 2.27 30.82 12.57
CA MET A 434 1.95 32.22 12.91
C MET A 434 1.50 33.09 11.73
N GLU A 435 1.64 32.62 10.48
CA GLU A 435 1.37 33.42 9.28
C GLU A 435 0.01 33.19 8.61
N TYR A 436 -0.91 32.39 9.16
CA TYR A 436 -2.23 32.24 8.53
C TYR A 436 -3.07 33.51 8.66
N THR A 437 -3.19 34.26 7.57
CA THR A 437 -4.03 35.46 7.48
C THR A 437 -5.22 35.25 6.55
N ALA A 438 -6.24 36.11 6.66
CA ALA A 438 -7.35 36.11 5.70
C ALA A 438 -6.92 36.35 4.26
N ALA A 439 -5.90 37.17 4.05
CA ALA A 439 -5.34 37.42 2.72
C ALA A 439 -4.81 36.13 2.05
N ILE A 440 -4.10 35.28 2.80
CA ILE A 440 -3.55 34.02 2.27
C ILE A 440 -4.66 33.06 1.85
N ALA A 441 -5.79 33.06 2.56
CA ALA A 441 -6.92 32.23 2.20
C ALA A 441 -7.69 32.75 1.00
N ASP A 442 -7.85 34.07 0.89
CA ASP A 442 -8.41 34.70 -0.30
C ASP A 442 -7.52 34.44 -1.53
N ASP A 443 -6.19 34.51 -1.36
CA ASP A 443 -5.22 34.13 -2.39
C ASP A 443 -5.35 32.65 -2.77
N PHE A 444 -5.41 31.75 -1.79
CA PHE A 444 -5.60 30.32 -2.04
C PHE A 444 -6.91 30.07 -2.77
N GLN A 445 -8.04 30.64 -2.32
CA GLN A 445 -9.33 30.45 -2.96
C GLN A 445 -9.36 30.99 -4.39
N ARG A 446 -8.74 32.15 -4.65
CA ARG A 446 -8.63 32.73 -5.99
C ARG A 446 -7.88 31.81 -6.95
N VAL A 447 -6.82 31.17 -6.46
CA VAL A 447 -5.92 30.34 -7.25
C VAL A 447 -6.45 28.90 -7.40
N ALA A 448 -7.01 28.35 -6.33
CA ALA A 448 -7.53 27.00 -6.24
C ALA A 448 -8.97 26.89 -6.78
N GLY A 449 -9.70 28.01 -6.84
CA GLY A 449 -11.10 28.08 -7.24
C GLY A 449 -12.06 27.57 -6.16
N GLY A 450 -13.36 27.55 -6.49
CA GLY A 450 -14.44 27.05 -5.62
C GLY A 450 -14.53 25.52 -5.50
N THR A 451 -13.51 24.76 -5.91
CA THR A 451 -13.50 23.29 -5.86
C THR A 451 -12.48 22.73 -4.87
N MET A 452 -11.72 23.58 -4.17
CA MET A 452 -10.63 23.15 -3.31
C MET A 452 -10.84 23.61 -1.87
N SER A 453 -10.60 22.70 -0.92
CA SER A 453 -10.60 22.99 0.51
C SER A 453 -9.18 23.00 1.08
N LEU A 454 -8.86 24.03 1.86
CA LEU A 454 -7.69 24.05 2.73
C LEU A 454 -8.15 23.58 4.12
N SER A 455 -7.48 22.56 4.65
CA SER A 455 -7.64 22.19 6.05
C SER A 455 -6.33 22.42 6.78
N ILE A 456 -6.40 22.68 8.07
CA ILE A 456 -5.21 22.84 8.90
C ILE A 456 -5.37 21.86 10.06
N LEU A 457 -4.40 20.96 10.21
CA LEU A 457 -4.37 20.01 11.32
C LEU A 457 -3.31 20.49 12.32
N HIS A 458 -3.75 21.13 13.39
CA HIS A 458 -2.82 21.44 14.46
C HIS A 458 -2.68 20.21 15.37
N GLU A 459 -1.52 19.55 15.36
CA GLU A 459 -1.20 18.50 16.33
C GLU A 459 -0.40 19.14 17.47
N GLY A 460 -1.09 19.54 18.54
CA GLY A 460 -0.44 20.05 19.75
C GLY A 460 -0.16 18.90 20.70
N VAL A 461 1.11 18.71 21.11
CA VAL A 461 1.41 17.89 22.30
C VAL A 461 1.18 18.75 23.53
N ALA A 462 0.02 18.61 24.17
CA ALA A 462 -0.23 19.22 25.47
C ALA A 462 0.45 18.39 26.57
N THR A 463 1.76 18.58 26.77
CA THR A 463 2.44 18.06 27.98
C THR A 463 2.13 18.98 29.16
N THR A 464 1.02 18.77 29.86
CA THR A 464 0.86 19.47 31.15
C THR A 464 1.80 18.84 32.17
N ALA A 465 2.51 19.67 32.96
CA ALA A 465 3.38 19.21 34.03
C ALA A 465 2.67 18.29 35.06
N ASN A 466 1.33 18.33 35.12
CA ASN A 466 0.51 17.51 36.01
C ASN A 466 -0.01 16.21 35.38
N THR A 467 -0.12 16.07 34.05
CA THR A 467 -0.56 14.79 33.44
C THR A 467 0.54 13.76 33.33
N ALA A 468 1.81 14.16 33.29
CA ALA A 468 2.94 13.23 33.32
C ALA A 468 3.03 12.39 34.61
N ARG A 469 2.38 12.83 35.70
CA ARG A 469 2.39 12.11 36.98
C ARG A 469 1.23 11.14 37.21
N HIS A 470 0.12 11.26 36.48
CA HIS A 470 -1.08 10.50 36.83
C HIS A 470 -1.74 9.72 35.69
N LEU A 471 -1.40 9.95 34.43
CA LEU A 471 -1.89 9.15 33.31
C LEU A 471 -0.71 8.86 32.39
N GLY A 472 -0.27 7.61 32.33
CA GLY A 472 0.91 7.14 31.58
C GLY A 472 0.78 7.20 30.07
N GLY A 473 0.39 8.34 29.50
CA GLY A 473 0.29 8.56 28.07
C GLY A 473 0.08 10.03 27.75
N SER A 474 0.96 10.58 26.91
CA SER A 474 0.76 11.88 26.26
C SER A 474 -0.44 11.79 25.32
N ALA A 475 -1.59 12.36 25.70
CA ALA A 475 -2.72 12.50 24.78
C ALA A 475 -2.44 13.71 23.86
N ALA A 476 -2.04 13.45 22.61
CA ALA A 476 -2.00 14.49 21.58
C ALA A 476 -3.42 15.01 21.34
N ALA A 477 -3.62 16.33 21.39
CA ALA A 477 -4.87 16.95 20.99
C ALA A 477 -4.71 17.43 19.54
N SER A 478 -5.43 16.81 18.62
CA SER A 478 -5.50 17.22 17.22
C SER A 478 -6.72 18.11 17.01
N TYR A 479 -6.50 19.30 16.44
CA TYR A 479 -7.59 20.20 16.05
C TYR A 479 -7.75 20.18 14.53
N PHE A 480 -8.98 19.96 14.08
CA PHE A 480 -9.34 19.89 12.67
C PHE A 480 -10.12 21.13 12.26
N LEU A 481 -9.67 21.77 11.20
CA LEU A 481 -10.34 22.90 10.62
C LEU A 481 -10.51 22.68 9.12
N GLN A 482 -11.74 22.75 8.61
CA GLN A 482 -12.04 22.60 7.18
C GLN A 482 -12.61 23.90 6.62
N ILE A 483 -11.93 24.47 5.63
CA ILE A 483 -12.46 25.58 4.82
C ILE A 483 -13.15 24.96 3.61
N SER A 484 -14.48 25.00 3.56
CA SER A 484 -15.25 24.42 2.44
C SER A 484 -15.21 25.34 1.22
N ALA A 485 -15.14 24.71 0.05
CA ALA A 485 -15.26 25.42 -1.22
C ALA A 485 -16.75 25.75 -1.47
N ALA A 486 -17.08 27.03 -1.68
CA ALA A 486 -18.46 27.46 -1.89
C ALA A 486 -19.01 26.90 -3.20
N THR A 487 -20.23 26.37 -3.17
CA THR A 487 -20.97 25.86 -4.34
C THR A 487 -22.32 26.56 -4.43
N GLY A 488 -22.64 27.12 -5.60
CA GLY A 488 -23.94 27.74 -5.92
C GLY A 488 -23.95 29.27 -6.02
N ASP A 489 -25.03 29.82 -6.59
CA ASP A 489 -25.27 31.26 -6.78
C ASP A 489 -25.48 32.01 -5.44
N ASP A 490 -25.86 31.30 -4.38
CA ASP A 490 -25.88 31.79 -2.98
C ASP A 490 -24.49 31.71 -2.34
N ALA A 491 -23.45 32.03 -3.10
CA ALA A 491 -22.10 32.20 -2.59
C ALA A 491 -22.07 33.38 -1.61
N GLN A 492 -22.42 33.15 -0.33
CA GLN A 492 -21.85 33.99 0.71
C GLN A 492 -20.33 34.00 0.49
N PRO A 493 -19.68 35.17 0.54
CA PRO A 493 -18.23 35.23 0.35
C PRO A 493 -17.61 34.22 1.31
N ALA A 494 -16.78 33.31 0.80
CA ALA A 494 -16.15 32.28 1.60
C ALA A 494 -15.31 32.85 2.77
N LEU A 495 -15.14 34.18 2.80
CA LEU A 495 -14.79 34.99 3.96
C LEU A 495 -15.49 34.54 5.25
N LEU A 496 -16.77 34.17 5.26
CA LEU A 496 -17.48 33.82 6.53
C LEU A 496 -17.08 32.43 7.09
N PRO A 497 -17.12 31.33 6.30
CA PRO A 497 -16.52 30.07 6.70
C PRO A 497 -15.02 30.20 7.01
N PHE A 498 -14.31 31.03 6.24
CA PHE A 498 -12.89 31.29 6.47
C PHE A 498 -12.63 32.08 7.76
N LEU A 499 -13.39 33.13 8.07
CA LEU A 499 -13.27 33.89 9.32
C LEU A 499 -13.65 33.01 10.51
N ALA A 500 -14.67 32.16 10.39
CA ALA A 500 -14.99 31.18 11.41
C ALA A 500 -13.86 30.15 11.59
N ALA A 501 -13.21 29.77 10.49
CA ALA A 501 -12.10 28.86 10.49
C ALA A 501 -10.82 29.49 11.08
N ALA A 502 -10.47 30.71 10.66
CA ALA A 502 -9.40 31.53 11.22
C ALA A 502 -9.66 31.85 12.70
N ALA A 503 -10.90 32.13 13.10
CA ALA A 503 -11.27 32.33 14.50
C ALA A 503 -11.18 31.03 15.31
N ALA A 504 -11.54 29.88 14.73
CA ALA A 504 -11.36 28.58 15.37
C ALA A 504 -9.86 28.20 15.44
N LEU A 505 -9.06 28.53 14.44
CA LEU A 505 -7.59 28.43 14.52
C LEU A 505 -7.04 29.39 15.54
N ASP A 506 -7.55 30.62 15.63
CA ASP A 506 -7.15 31.59 16.64
C ASP A 506 -7.60 31.14 18.04
N ASP A 507 -8.71 30.41 18.20
CA ASP A 507 -9.11 29.80 19.48
C ASP A 507 -8.22 28.60 19.83
N VAL A 508 -7.90 27.73 18.86
CA VAL A 508 -6.90 26.65 19.03
C VAL A 508 -5.54 27.24 19.37
N ARG A 509 -5.14 28.28 18.65
CA ARG A 509 -3.92 29.07 18.86
C ARG A 509 -3.96 29.77 20.20
N TYR A 510 -5.08 30.32 20.64
CA TYR A 510 -5.22 30.96 21.95
C TYR A 510 -5.11 29.93 23.07
N ARG A 511 -5.75 28.76 22.94
CA ARG A 511 -5.63 27.65 23.89
C ARG A 511 -4.22 27.09 23.94
N VAL A 512 -3.60 26.84 22.78
CA VAL A 512 -2.22 26.34 22.67
C VAL A 512 -1.22 27.39 23.17
N LEU A 513 -1.38 28.67 22.84
CA LEU A 513 -0.52 29.76 23.28
C LEU A 513 -0.69 30.10 24.76
N HIS A 514 -1.90 30.07 25.32
CA HIS A 514 -2.09 30.25 26.77
C HIS A 514 -1.42 29.12 27.54
N HIS A 515 -1.53 27.88 27.05
CA HIS A 515 -0.80 26.76 27.64
C HIS A 515 0.71 26.87 27.43
N TRP A 516 1.19 27.41 26.30
CA TRP A 516 2.61 27.64 26.04
C TRP A 516 3.21 28.77 26.88
N GLN A 517 2.56 29.94 26.97
CA GLN A 517 2.98 31.07 27.79
C GLN A 517 2.96 30.74 29.29
N ALA A 518 2.05 29.84 29.72
CA ALA A 518 2.05 29.30 31.07
C ALA A 518 3.10 28.19 31.31
N GLY A 519 3.85 27.77 30.29
CA GLY A 519 4.84 26.69 30.39
C GLY A 519 4.24 25.28 30.49
N HIS A 520 2.97 25.10 30.11
CA HIS A 520 2.19 23.87 30.24
C HIS A 520 2.03 23.07 28.92
N ALA A 521 2.63 23.51 27.81
CA ALA A 521 2.57 22.80 26.53
C ALA A 521 3.85 23.02 25.70
N VAL A 522 4.29 21.96 25.01
CA VAL A 522 5.36 22.02 24.00
C VAL A 522 4.74 21.68 22.65
N VAL A 523 4.68 22.63 21.73
CA VAL A 523 4.23 22.34 20.36
C VAL A 523 5.39 21.71 19.60
N SER A 524 5.36 20.38 19.42
CA SER A 524 6.47 19.67 18.77
C SER A 524 6.40 19.74 17.24
N ASP A 525 5.22 19.58 16.63
CA ASP A 525 5.07 19.45 15.17
C ASP A 525 3.75 20.06 14.63
N HIS A 526 3.83 20.93 13.62
CA HIS A 526 2.67 21.43 12.87
C HIS A 526 2.49 20.66 11.56
N ARG A 527 1.25 20.21 11.28
CA ARG A 527 0.90 19.46 10.06
C ARG A 527 -0.28 20.11 9.34
N VAL A 528 -0.08 20.80 8.23
CA VAL A 528 -1.21 21.32 7.45
C VAL A 528 -1.60 20.30 6.39
N ALA A 529 -2.79 19.71 6.52
CA ALA A 529 -3.33 18.83 5.51
C ALA A 529 -4.23 19.63 4.56
N LEU A 530 -3.88 19.73 3.28
CA LEU A 530 -4.74 20.23 2.22
C LEU A 530 -5.54 19.06 1.62
N PRO A 531 -6.73 18.68 2.16
CA PRO A 531 -7.61 17.77 1.48
C PRO A 531 -8.25 18.51 0.32
N VAL A 532 -7.76 18.27 -0.89
CA VAL A 532 -8.40 18.78 -2.10
C VAL A 532 -9.41 17.75 -2.54
N HIS A 533 -10.67 17.99 -2.19
CA HIS A 533 -11.79 17.19 -2.66
C HIS A 533 -12.43 17.88 -3.84
N LEU A 534 -12.48 17.18 -4.99
CA LEU A 534 -13.43 17.51 -6.03
C LEU A 534 -14.85 17.22 -5.48
N SER A 535 -15.48 18.25 -4.90
CA SER A 535 -16.77 18.28 -4.18
C SER A 535 -16.73 17.98 -2.65
N PRO A 536 -17.11 18.93 -1.78
CA PRO A 536 -17.16 18.77 -0.32
C PRO A 536 -18.25 17.82 0.22
N SER A 537 -19.18 17.33 -0.59
CA SER A 537 -20.40 16.66 -0.10
C SER A 537 -20.19 15.27 0.55
N SER A 538 -18.96 14.77 0.70
CA SER A 538 -18.68 13.40 1.16
C SER A 538 -17.72 13.26 2.36
N LEU A 539 -17.30 14.35 3.01
CA LEU A 539 -16.51 14.26 4.27
C LEU A 539 -17.42 14.36 5.49
N ARG A 540 -17.49 13.30 6.30
CA ARG A 540 -17.99 13.36 7.68
C ARG A 540 -16.81 13.46 8.64
N VAL A 541 -16.79 14.51 9.45
CA VAL A 541 -15.87 14.66 10.58
C VAL A 541 -16.17 13.58 11.60
N LEU A 542 -15.22 12.69 11.85
CA LEU A 542 -15.25 11.79 13.00
C LEU A 542 -14.60 12.55 14.16
N HIS A 543 -15.41 13.03 15.11
CA HIS A 543 -14.90 13.37 16.43
C HIS A 543 -14.35 12.08 17.05
N GLY A 544 -13.04 12.00 17.22
CA GLY A 544 -12.46 11.08 18.19
C GLY A 544 -12.95 11.51 19.56
N GLY A 545 -13.99 10.84 20.06
CA GLY A 545 -14.38 10.95 21.46
C GLY A 545 -13.21 10.45 22.31
N VAL A 546 -12.82 11.27 23.29
CA VAL A 546 -11.91 10.92 24.39
C VAL A 546 -12.50 9.76 25.19
#